data_AF-A0A728BUJ1-F1
#
_entry.id   AF-A0A728BUJ1-F1
#
_cell.length_a   1.000
_cell.length_b   1.000
_cell.length_c   1.000
_cell.angle_alpha   90.00
_cell.angle_beta   90.00
_cell.angle_gamma   90.00
#
_symmetry.space_group_name_H-M   'P 1'
#
loop_
_entity.id
_entity.type
_entity.pdbx_description
1 polymer ?
#
loop_
_entity_poly.entity_id
_entity_poly.type
_entity_poly.pdbx_seq_one_letter_code
_entity_poly.pdbx_strand_id
1 'polypeptide(L)' 'MHYFFIIIIWLLSINTAWADCWLQAEKMFNIESELLYAIAQQESAMKPSAIGHNRDGSTDLGLMQINSFHM' A
#
# COMPACT_ATOMS: atom_id res chain seq x y z
N MET A 1 0.90 21.05 36.60
CA MET A 1 1.31 19.62 36.63
C MET A 1 0.22 18.69 36.08
N HIS A 2 -1.04 18.76 36.54
CA HIS A 2 -2.13 17.92 35.98
C HIS A 2 -2.38 18.11 34.47
N TYR A 3 -2.45 19.35 33.98
CA TYR A 3 -2.68 19.62 32.55
C TYR A 3 -1.57 19.07 31.64
N PHE A 4 -0.33 19.06 32.12
CA PHE A 4 0.80 18.50 31.38
C PHE A 4 0.66 16.99 31.20
N PHE A 5 0.24 16.28 32.26
CA PHE A 5 -0.01 14.85 32.21
C PHE A 5 -1.18 14.49 31.29
N ILE A 6 -2.23 15.32 31.29
CA ILE A 6 -3.39 15.17 30.39
C ILE A 6 -2.98 15.34 28.92
N ILE A 7 -2.14 16.33 28.61
CA ILE A 7 -1.64 16.57 27.24
C ILE A 7 -0.80 15.39 26.73
N ILE A 8 0.08 14.83 27.57
CA ILE A 8 0.90 13.67 27.20
C ILE A 8 0.02 12.44 26.92
N ILE A 9 -0.97 12.17 27.77
CA ILE A 9 -1.91 11.05 27.55
C ILE A 9 -2.67 11.21 26.24
N TRP A 10 -3.08 12.44 25.91
CA TRP A 10 -3.83 12.72 24.68
C TRP A 10 -2.97 12.54 23.41
N LEU A 11 -1.71 12.98 23.44
CA LEU A 11 -0.76 12.77 22.35
C LEU A 11 -0.44 11.28 22.11
N LEU A 12 -0.42 10.48 23.18
CA LEU A 12 -0.21 9.02 23.10
C LEU A 12 -1.44 8.27 22.57
N SER A 13 -2.59 8.92 22.45
CA SER A 13 -3.85 8.30 21.98
C SER A 13 -4.05 8.38 20.46
N ILE A 14 -3.12 9.00 19.73
CA ILE A 14 -3.20 9.15 18.28
C ILE A 14 -2.86 7.80 17.63
N ASN A 15 -3.89 7.14 17.09
CA ASN A 15 -3.71 5.92 16.30
C ASN A 15 -3.59 6.27 14.82
N THR A 16 -2.58 5.73 14.14
CA THR A 16 -2.47 5.81 12.69
C THR A 16 -3.46 4.83 12.06
N ALA A 17 -4.47 5.33 11.36
CA ALA A 17 -5.32 4.50 10.52
C ALA A 17 -4.61 4.26 9.19
N TRP A 18 -4.33 3.00 8.86
CA TRP A 18 -3.89 2.58 7.53
C TRP A 18 -5.16 2.33 6.71
N ALA A 19 -5.54 3.29 5.87
CA ALA A 19 -6.69 3.16 4.99
C ALA A 19 -6.21 2.71 3.61
N ASP A 20 -6.10 1.40 3.42
CA ASP A 20 -5.93 0.85 2.08
C ASP A 20 -7.27 0.85 1.33
N CYS A 21 -7.23 1.06 0.02
CA CYS A 21 -8.44 1.12 -0.84
C CYS A 21 -8.84 -0.24 -1.43
N TRP A 22 -8.48 -1.37 -0.80
CA TRP A 22 -8.71 -2.72 -1.34
C TRP A 22 -10.20 -2.99 -1.62
N LEU A 23 -11.08 -2.74 -0.65
CA LEU A 23 -12.52 -2.92 -0.82
C LEU A 23 -13.13 -2.03 -1.91
N GLN A 24 -12.53 -0.86 -2.16
CA GLN A 24 -12.95 0.01 -3.24
C GLN A 24 -12.52 -0.56 -4.60
N ALA A 25 -11.28 -1.05 -4.69
CA ALA A 25 -10.78 -1.73 -5.89
C ALA A 25 -11.57 -3.01 -6.19
N GLU A 26 -11.91 -3.80 -5.17
CA GLU A 26 -12.76 -4.98 -5.30
C GLU A 26 -14.11 -4.63 -5.91
N LYS A 27 -14.81 -3.63 -5.38
CA LYS A 27 -16.11 -3.20 -5.92
C LYS A 27 -15.99 -2.67 -7.34
N MET A 28 -14.90 -1.99 -7.66
CA MET A 28 -14.68 -1.37 -8.97
C MET A 28 -14.37 -2.41 -10.06
N PHE A 29 -13.52 -3.39 -9.74
CA PHE A 29 -12.99 -4.35 -10.70
C PHE A 29 -13.58 -5.76 -10.57
N ASN A 30 -14.41 -5.99 -9.55
CA ASN A 30 -14.98 -7.30 -9.21
C ASN A 30 -13.91 -8.38 -8.99
N ILE A 31 -12.84 -8.02 -8.27
CA ILE A 31 -11.72 -8.89 -7.89
C ILE A 31 -11.59 -8.85 -6.37
N GLU A 32 -11.64 -10.00 -5.71
CA GLU A 32 -11.56 -10.12 -4.26
C GLU A 32 -10.35 -9.38 -3.67
N SER A 33 -10.58 -8.59 -2.61
CA SER A 33 -9.56 -7.77 -1.95
C SER A 33 -8.38 -8.61 -1.44
N GLU A 34 -8.64 -9.82 -0.94
CA GLU A 34 -7.59 -10.72 -0.45
C GLU A 34 -6.65 -11.17 -1.58
N LEU A 35 -7.19 -11.40 -2.77
CA LEU A 35 -6.39 -11.73 -3.95
C LEU A 35 -5.54 -10.54 -4.40
N LEU A 36 -6.11 -9.33 -4.44
CA LEU A 36 -5.37 -8.11 -4.76
C LEU A 36 -4.23 -7.87 -3.77
N TYR A 37 -4.49 -8.04 -2.48
CA TYR A 37 -3.48 -7.92 -1.42
C TYR A 37 -2.38 -8.97 -1.60
N ALA A 38 -2.74 -10.24 -1.86
CA ALA A 38 -1.76 -11.31 -2.04
C ALA A 38 -0.82 -11.05 -3.22
N ILE A 39 -1.35 -10.54 -4.34
CA ILE A 39 -0.54 -10.14 -5.49
C ILE A 39 0.42 -9.01 -5.12
N ALA A 40 -0.08 -7.92 -4.52
CA ALA A 40 0.75 -6.79 -4.12
C ALA A 40 1.84 -7.17 -3.11
N GLN A 41 1.52 -8.07 -2.18
CA GLN A 41 2.47 -8.61 -1.21
C GLN A 41 3.57 -9.42 -1.88
N GLN A 42 3.25 -10.21 -2.91
CA GLN A 42 4.21 -11.01 -3.65
C GLN A 42 5.07 -10.16 -4.61
N GLU A 43 4.47 -9.20 -5.31
CA GLU A 43 5.13 -8.40 -6.34
C GLU A 43 6.03 -7.32 -5.77
N SER A 44 5.58 -6.60 -4.74
CA SER A 44 6.29 -5.40 -4.24
C SER A 44 6.51 -5.37 -2.74
N ALA A 45 6.09 -6.42 -2.02
CA ALA A 45 6.01 -6.41 -0.57
C ALA A 45 5.23 -5.20 -0.02
N MET A 46 4.11 -4.87 -0.66
CA MET A 46 3.24 -3.73 -0.33
C MET A 46 3.93 -2.36 -0.46
N LYS A 47 4.96 -2.24 -1.31
CA LYS A 47 5.66 -0.98 -1.57
C LYS A 47 5.12 -0.30 -2.84
N PRO A 48 4.27 0.74 -2.72
CA PRO A 48 3.65 1.38 -3.89
C PRO A 48 4.65 2.12 -4.80
N SER A 49 5.86 2.42 -4.29
CA SER A 49 6.96 3.04 -5.04
C SER A 49 8.01 2.05 -5.53
N ALA A 50 7.71 0.75 -5.56
CA ALA A 50 8.63 -0.27 -6.09
C ALA A 50 8.87 -0.07 -7.60
N ILE A 51 10.13 -0.24 -8.00
CA ILE A 51 10.57 -0.21 -9.39
C ILE A 51 11.48 -1.43 -9.61
N GLY A 52 11.04 -2.35 -10.47
CA GLY A 52 11.82 -3.48 -10.96
C GLY A 52 12.55 -3.12 -12.25
N HIS A 53 13.74 -3.68 -12.46
CA HIS A 53 14.53 -3.48 -13.68
C HIS A 53 14.78 -4.82 -14.36
N ASN A 54 14.40 -4.91 -15.64
CA ASN A 54 14.50 -6.13 -16.42
C ASN A 54 15.68 -6.09 -17.40
N ARG A 55 16.14 -7.27 -17.81
CA ARG A 55 17.31 -7.42 -18.70
C ARG A 55 17.07 -6.90 -20.11
N ASP A 56 15.81 -6.87 -20.54
CA ASP A 56 15.38 -6.33 -21.83
C ASP A 56 15.29 -4.79 -21.83
N GLY A 57 15.58 -4.14 -20.70
CA GLY A 57 15.53 -2.70 -20.53
C GLY A 57 14.15 -2.16 -20.11
N SER A 58 13.13 -3.01 -20.00
CA SER A 58 11.84 -2.63 -19.42
C SER A 58 11.92 -2.46 -17.90
N THR A 59 10.92 -1.81 -17.32
CA THR A 59 10.79 -1.64 -15.87
C THR A 59 9.41 -2.07 -15.39
N ASP A 60 9.36 -2.71 -14.23
CA ASP A 60 8.10 -3.07 -13.56
C ASP A 60 7.74 -2.01 -12.54
N LEU A 61 6.52 -1.48 -12.61
CA LEU A 61 6.14 -0.26 -11.89
C LEU A 61 5.08 -0.51 -10.81
N GLY A 62 5.37 0.02 -9.62
CA GLY A 62 4.41 0.21 -8.55
C GLY A 62 4.00 -1.06 -7.82
N LEU A 63 2.85 -0.98 -7.16
CA LEU A 63 2.36 -1.98 -6.19
C LEU A 63 2.20 -3.38 -6.78
N MET A 64 1.80 -3.45 -8.06
CA MET A 64 1.56 -4.70 -8.80
C MET A 64 2.63 -4.98 -9.86
N GLN A 65 3.73 -4.22 -9.86
CA GLN A 65 4.86 -4.40 -10.78
C GLN A 65 4.43 -4.52 -12.25
N ILE A 66 3.58 -3.58 -12.73
CA ILE A 66 3.10 -3.59 -14.13
C ILE A 66 4.28 -3.23 -15.04
N ASN A 67 4.56 -4.10 -16.01
CA ASN A 67 5.70 -3.96 -16.91
C ASN A 67 5.53 -2.82 -17.94
N SER A 68 6.58 -2.03 -18.14
CA SER A 68 6.59 -0.86 -19.04
C SER A 68 6.71 -1.18 -20.53
N PHE A 69 6.92 -2.44 -20.93
CA PHE A 69 7.06 -2.81 -22.35
C PHE A 69 5.79 -2.56 -23.16
N HIS A 70 4.62 -2.56 -22.51
CA HIS A 70 3.32 -2.35 -23.15
C HIS A 70 2.71 -0.97 -22.87
N MET A 71 3.49 -0.03 -22.29
CA MET A 71 3.04 1.33 -21.98
C MET A 71 3.32 2.31 -23.13
#